data_AF-A0A355X7B2-F1
#
_entry.id   AF-A0A355X7B2-F1
#
_cell.length_a   1.000
_cell.length_b   1.000
_cell.length_c   1.000
_cell.angle_alpha   90.00
_cell.angle_beta   90.00
_cell.angle_gamma   90.00
#
_symmetry.space_group_name_H-M   'P 1'
#
loop_
_entity.id
_entity.type
_entity.pdbx_description
1 polymer ?
#
loop_
_entity_poly.entity_id
_entity_poly.type
_entity_poly.pdbx_seq_one_letter_code
_entity_poly.pdbx_strand_id
1 'polypeptide(L)'
;MALTIIAGIAFGGETGFLVGAVTMLVSNILFSQGAWTPYQMFAMGIIGFLAGVLFQKGWLRRSKISLCIFGAVCAIVIYGGIVNTSTALLWGGEALNWKIIFSYYITGFPMDCIHAAATAIFLWFIAEPMLEKLDRIKVKYGLIE
;
A
#
# COMPACT_ATOMS: atom_id res chain seq x y z
N MET A 1 -4.95 0.85 -1.77
CA MET A 1 -4.03 0.04 -0.95
C MET A 1 -4.68 -1.27 -0.50
N ALA A 2 -5.96 -1.27 -0.08
CA ALA A 2 -6.66 -2.51 0.27
C ALA A 2 -6.60 -3.58 -0.85
N LEU A 3 -6.84 -3.21 -2.11
CA LEU A 3 -6.75 -4.12 -3.26
C LEU A 3 -5.34 -4.66 -3.49
N THR A 4 -4.30 -3.85 -3.28
CA THR A 4 -2.90 -4.25 -3.50
C THR A 4 -2.44 -5.24 -2.42
N ILE A 5 -2.91 -5.06 -1.19
CA ILE A 5 -2.73 -6.01 -0.09
C ILE A 5 -3.46 -7.32 -0.37
N ILE A 6 -4.73 -7.27 -0.81
CA ILE A 6 -5.50 -8.47 -1.16
C ILE A 6 -4.84 -9.22 -2.32
N ALA A 7 -4.38 -8.52 -3.35
CA ALA A 7 -3.67 -9.11 -4.48
C ALA A 7 -2.35 -9.76 -4.05
N GLY A 8 -1.57 -9.09 -3.18
CA GLY A 8 -0.33 -9.63 -2.63
C GLY A 8 -0.55 -10.91 -1.82
N ILE A 9 -1.62 -10.97 -1.03
CA ILE A 9 -1.97 -12.14 -0.21
C ILE A 9 -2.51 -13.28 -1.06
N ALA A 10 -3.30 -12.97 -2.09
CA ALA A 10 -3.89 -13.97 -2.96
C ALA A 10 -2.86 -14.57 -3.93
N PHE A 11 -2.03 -13.75 -4.58
CA PHE A 11 -1.17 -14.20 -5.69
C PHE A 11 0.33 -14.17 -5.37
N GLY A 12 0.72 -13.69 -4.19
CA GLY A 12 2.12 -13.57 -3.77
C GLY A 12 2.66 -12.14 -3.84
N GLY A 13 3.83 -11.92 -3.22
CA GLY A 13 4.42 -10.60 -3.06
C GLY A 13 4.71 -9.90 -4.40
N GLU A 14 5.21 -10.61 -5.40
CA GLU A 14 5.56 -10.04 -6.71
C GLU A 14 4.33 -9.49 -7.44
N THR A 15 3.22 -10.25 -7.43
CA THR A 15 1.95 -9.78 -7.99
C THR A 15 1.40 -8.60 -7.19
N GLY A 16 1.51 -8.62 -5.86
CA GLY A 16 1.15 -7.48 -5.01
C GLY A 16 1.92 -6.21 -5.34
N PHE A 17 3.21 -6.34 -5.64
CA PHE A 17 4.05 -5.22 -6.08
C PHE A 17 3.57 -4.63 -7.40
N LEU A 18 3.40 -5.49 -8.41
CA LEU A 18 2.97 -5.07 -9.74
C LEU A 18 1.58 -4.42 -9.71
N VAL A 19 0.63 -5.03 -9.01
CA VAL A 19 -0.72 -4.46 -8.85
C VAL A 19 -0.67 -3.10 -8.16
N GLY A 20 0.20 -2.92 -7.15
CA GLY A 20 0.41 -1.63 -6.49
C GLY A 20 0.99 -0.56 -7.41
N ALA A 21 2.07 -0.88 -8.12
CA ALA A 21 2.72 0.05 -9.03
C ALA A 21 1.78 0.48 -10.17
N VAL A 22 1.08 -0.47 -10.78
CA VAL A 22 0.13 -0.20 -11.89
C VAL A 22 -1.07 0.60 -11.40
N THR A 23 -1.60 0.31 -10.20
CA THR A 23 -2.72 1.08 -9.64
C THR A 23 -2.36 2.55 -9.50
N MET A 24 -1.16 2.86 -8.97
CA MET A 24 -0.72 4.25 -8.85
C MET A 24 -0.41 4.89 -10.20
N LEU A 25 0.17 4.16 -11.14
CA LEU A 25 0.41 4.67 -12.49
C LEU A 25 -0.91 5.06 -13.17
N VAL A 26 -1.90 4.16 -13.17
CA VAL A 26 -3.22 4.41 -13.77
C VAL A 26 -3.94 5.55 -13.06
N SER A 27 -3.89 5.60 -11.73
CA SER A 27 -4.46 6.73 -10.97
C SER A 27 -3.82 8.05 -11.39
N ASN A 28 -2.50 8.09 -11.52
CA ASN A 28 -1.78 9.32 -11.88
C ASN A 28 -1.93 9.69 -13.36
N ILE A 29 -2.32 8.77 -14.25
CA ILE A 29 -2.75 9.14 -15.61
C ILE A 29 -4.02 10.00 -15.55
N LEU A 30 -4.95 9.68 -14.63
CA LEU A 30 -6.20 10.43 -14.45
C LEU A 30 -6.03 11.71 -13.64
N PHE A 31 -5.15 11.70 -12.64
CA PHE A 31 -4.93 12.82 -11.70
C PHE A 31 -3.69 13.67 -11.99
N SER A 32 -3.09 13.50 -13.17
CA SER A 32 -1.81 14.07 -13.59
C SER A 32 -0.57 13.40 -12.99
N GLN A 33 0.44 13.24 -13.84
CA GLN A 33 1.74 12.65 -13.52
C GLN A 33 2.67 13.75 -13.01
N GLY A 34 3.52 13.41 -12.05
CA GLY A 34 4.53 14.33 -11.53
C GLY A 34 5.77 13.61 -11.04
N ALA A 35 6.77 14.38 -10.59
CA ALA A 35 8.00 13.81 -10.06
C ALA A 35 7.79 12.94 -8.79
N TRP A 36 6.63 13.06 -8.14
CA TRP A 36 6.20 12.23 -7.00
C TRP A 36 5.63 10.86 -7.41
N THR A 37 5.24 10.67 -8.68
CA THR A 37 4.59 9.44 -9.13
C THR A 37 5.46 8.18 -8.95
N PRO A 38 6.76 8.17 -9.28
CA PRO A 38 7.62 7.00 -9.04
C PRO A 38 7.66 6.59 -7.57
N TYR A 39 7.69 7.57 -6.65
CA TYR A 39 7.69 7.31 -5.22
C TYR A 39 6.36 6.71 -4.74
N GLN A 40 5.23 7.19 -5.26
CA GLN A 40 3.92 6.60 -4.97
C GLN A 40 3.82 5.17 -5.52
N MET A 41 4.28 4.93 -6.76
CA MET A 41 4.31 3.59 -7.36
C MET A 41 5.16 2.63 -6.52
N PHE A 42 6.33 3.07 -6.08
CA PHE A 42 7.24 2.27 -5.25
C PHE A 42 6.66 2.00 -3.86
N ALA A 43 6.11 3.02 -3.19
CA ALA A 43 5.50 2.86 -1.88
C ALA A 43 4.31 1.90 -1.92
N MET A 44 3.40 2.07 -2.88
CA MET A 44 2.22 1.19 -3.00
C MET A 44 2.61 -0.24 -3.43
N GLY A 45 3.62 -0.37 -4.30
CA GLY A 45 4.18 -1.65 -4.70
C GLY A 45 4.82 -2.40 -3.54
N ILE A 46 5.70 -1.77 -2.77
CA ILE A 46 6.35 -2.41 -1.60
C ILE A 46 5.34 -2.87 -0.56
N ILE A 47 4.27 -2.09 -0.33
CA ILE A 47 3.23 -2.49 0.61
C ILE A 47 2.52 -3.75 0.13
N GLY A 48 2.23 -3.87 -1.17
CA GLY A 48 1.69 -5.09 -1.77
C GLY A 48 2.67 -6.27 -1.70
N PHE A 49 3.96 -6.02 -1.90
CA PHE A 49 5.01 -7.02 -1.77
C PHE A 49 5.11 -7.57 -0.35
N LEU A 50 5.21 -6.68 0.64
CA LEU A 50 5.29 -7.04 2.05
C LEU A 50 4.03 -7.77 2.51
N ALA A 51 2.85 -7.38 2.03
CA ALA A 51 1.61 -8.10 2.32
C ALA A 51 1.69 -9.57 1.88
N GLY A 52 2.20 -9.82 0.67
CA GLY A 52 2.35 -11.17 0.15
C GLY A 52 3.44 -11.98 0.87
N VAL A 53 4.62 -11.39 1.11
CA VAL A 53 5.74 -12.06 1.80
C VAL A 53 5.39 -12.40 3.25
N LEU A 54 4.72 -11.48 3.96
CA LEU A 54 4.36 -11.67 5.36
C LEU A 54 3.24 -12.72 5.52
N PHE A 55 2.38 -12.84 4.50
CA PHE A 55 1.40 -13.93 4.41
C PHE A 55 2.07 -15.29 4.11
N GLN A 56 3.00 -15.35 3.16
CA GLN A 56 3.74 -16.58 2.85
C GLN A 56 4.59 -17.09 4.02
N LYS A 57 5.15 -16.19 4.83
CA LYS A 57 5.86 -16.54 6.08
C LYS A 57 4.95 -17.00 7.23
N GLY A 58 3.63 -17.00 7.04
CA GLY A 58 2.65 -17.41 8.06
C GLY A 58 2.49 -16.43 9.24
N TRP A 59 3.14 -15.27 9.20
CA TRP A 59 3.06 -14.23 10.22
C TRP A 59 1.78 -13.41 10.10
N LEU A 60 1.21 -13.31 8.89
CA LEU A 60 -0.07 -12.66 8.66
C LEU A 60 -1.20 -13.70 8.61
N ARG A 61 -1.96 -13.80 9.69
CA ARG A 61 -3.17 -14.65 9.72
C ARG A 61 -4.25 -14.01 8.85
N ARG A 62 -5.12 -14.82 8.22
CA ARG A 62 -6.33 -14.37 7.48
C ARG A 62 -7.37 -13.65 8.36
N SER A 63 -7.03 -13.24 9.58
CA SER A 63 -7.96 -12.53 10.44
C SER A 63 -8.10 -11.07 9.97
N LYS A 64 -9.35 -10.61 9.87
CA LYS A 64 -9.71 -9.24 9.48
C LYS A 64 -8.93 -8.19 10.27
N ILE A 65 -8.73 -8.45 11.56
CA ILE A 65 -8.01 -7.56 12.48
C ILE A 65 -6.51 -7.48 12.14
N SER A 66 -5.84 -8.62 11.86
CA SER A 66 -4.42 -8.64 11.51
C SER A 66 -4.16 -7.90 10.19
N LEU A 67 -5.05 -8.07 9.21
CA LEU A 67 -5.01 -7.38 7.92
C LEU A 67 -5.21 -5.87 8.06
N CYS A 68 -6.18 -5.44 8.87
CA CYS A 68 -6.45 -4.03 9.10
C CYS A 68 -5.30 -3.34 9.83
N ILE A 69 -4.74 -3.97 10.87
CA ILE A 69 -3.58 -3.43 11.60
C ILE A 69 -2.37 -3.32 10.67
N PHE A 70 -2.10 -4.36 9.87
CA PHE A 70 -1.01 -4.34 8.90
C PHE A 70 -1.20 -3.23 7.85
N GLY A 71 -2.40 -3.10 7.28
CA GLY A 71 -2.72 -2.05 6.31
C GLY A 71 -2.61 -0.65 6.88
N ALA A 72 -3.06 -0.43 8.12
CA ALA A 72 -2.94 0.85 8.80
C ALA A 72 -1.48 1.23 9.11
N VAL A 73 -0.70 0.27 9.62
CA VAL A 73 0.74 0.47 9.90
C VAL A 73 1.50 0.75 8.60
N CYS A 74 1.24 0.00 7.53
CA CYS A 74 1.89 0.22 6.24
C CYS A 74 1.49 1.56 5.60
N ALA A 75 0.24 1.97 5.72
CA ALA A 75 -0.22 3.27 5.23
C ALA A 75 0.48 4.43 5.95
N ILE A 76 0.66 4.35 7.27
CA ILE A 76 1.28 5.44 8.04
C ILE A 76 2.80 5.42 7.89
N VAL A 77 3.43 4.25 8.03
CA VAL A 77 4.90 4.13 8.09
C VAL A 77 5.53 4.13 6.70
N ILE A 78 5.00 3.29 5.79
CA ILE A 78 5.63 3.07 4.48
C ILE A 78 5.12 4.10 3.48
N TYR A 79 3.80 4.25 3.36
CA TYR A 79 3.24 5.22 2.42
C TYR A 79 3.46 6.66 2.88
N GLY A 80 3.04 7.02 4.11
CA GLY A 80 3.29 8.35 4.67
C GLY A 80 4.78 8.68 4.77
N GLY A 81 5.61 7.74 5.22
CA GLY A 81 7.06 7.92 5.30
C GLY A 81 7.73 8.17 3.95
N ILE A 82 7.46 7.34 2.94
CA ILE A 82 8.10 7.46 1.62
C ILE A 82 7.55 8.66 0.85
N VAL A 83 6.23 8.85 0.85
CA VAL A 83 5.58 9.92 0.08
C VAL A 83 5.88 11.29 0.68
N ASN A 84 5.76 11.49 2.00
CA ASN A 84 6.06 12.78 2.62
C ASN A 84 7.55 13.14 2.50
N THR A 85 8.46 12.17 2.67
CA THR A 85 9.91 12.40 2.50
C THR A 85 10.25 12.72 1.04
N SER A 86 9.63 12.05 0.07
CA SER A 86 9.84 12.36 -1.35
C SER A 86 9.29 13.73 -1.75
N THR A 87 8.16 14.14 -1.16
CA THR A 87 7.57 15.46 -1.42
C THR A 87 8.46 16.56 -0.85
N ALA A 88 9.02 16.37 0.35
CA ALA A 88 10.00 17.26 0.96
C ALA A 88 11.31 17.33 0.13
N LEU A 89 11.74 16.23 -0.47
CA LEU A 89 12.94 16.19 -1.32
C LEU A 89 12.72 16.88 -2.67
N LEU A 90 11.54 16.73 -3.26
CA LEU A 90 11.18 17.28 -4.57
C LEU A 90 10.88 18.78 -4.53
N TRP A 91 10.31 19.28 -3.42
CA TRP A 91 9.89 20.68 -3.28
C TRP A 91 10.80 21.50 -2.34
N GLY A 92 11.72 20.85 -1.62
CA GLY A 92 12.53 21.49 -0.57
C GLY A 92 13.74 22.31 -1.03
N GLY A 93 14.25 22.14 -2.25
CA GLY A 93 15.47 22.82 -2.71
C GLY A 93 16.72 22.58 -1.83
N GLU A 94 17.79 23.35 -2.04
CA GLU A 94 19.13 23.21 -1.41
C GLU A 94 19.17 23.36 0.14
N ALA A 95 18.06 23.71 0.79
CA ALA A 95 17.98 23.88 2.23
C ALA A 95 17.21 22.74 2.90
N LEU A 96 17.75 21.52 2.83
CA LEU A 96 17.28 20.37 3.62
C LEU A 96 17.49 20.62 5.11
N ASN A 97 16.56 21.34 5.72
CA ASN A 97 16.54 21.56 7.15
C ASN A 97 15.66 20.49 7.81
N TRP A 98 16.15 19.87 8.89
CA TRP A 98 15.42 18.88 9.68
C TRP A 98 14.03 19.38 10.12
N LYS A 99 13.88 20.71 10.26
CA LYS A 99 12.62 21.39 10.54
C LYS A 99 11.60 21.31 9.40
N ILE A 100 12.01 21.34 8.13
CA ILE A 100 11.11 21.28 6.97
C ILE A 100 10.56 19.86 6.82
N ILE A 101 11.40 18.84 6.99
CA ILE A 101 10.99 17.43 6.97
C ILE A 101 9.93 17.18 8.07
N PHE A 102 10.15 17.72 9.27
CA PHE A 102 9.21 17.57 10.38
C PHE A 102 7.88 18.31 10.15
N SER A 103 7.91 19.52 9.58
CA SER A 103 6.70 20.26 9.22
C SER A 103 5.88 19.55 8.15
N TYR A 104 6.53 19.01 7.10
CA TYR A 104 5.84 18.25 6.06
C TYR A 104 5.22 16.95 6.60
N TYR A 105 5.91 16.29 7.54
CA TYR A 105 5.37 15.12 8.24
C TYR A 105 4.11 15.47 9.02
N ILE A 106 4.09 16.61 9.73
CA ILE A 106 2.92 17.08 10.49
C ILE A 106 1.75 17.44 9.57
N THR A 107 2.01 18.09 8.43
CA THR A 107 0.94 18.46 7.48
C THR A 107 0.40 17.27 6.69
N GLY A 108 1.22 16.26 6.42
CA GLY A 108 0.82 15.02 5.75
C GLY A 108 0.07 14.04 6.65
N PHE A 109 0.32 14.10 7.96
CA PHE A 109 -0.22 13.17 8.95
C PHE A 109 -1.77 13.04 8.95
N PRO A 110 -2.58 14.11 8.80
CA PRO A 110 -4.04 13.98 8.69
C PRO A 110 -4.46 13.18 7.46
N MET A 111 -3.78 13.40 6.33
CA MET A 111 -4.07 12.68 5.08
C MET A 111 -3.62 11.23 5.14
N ASP A 112 -2.51 10.94 5.83
CA ASP A 112 -2.05 9.58 6.10
C ASP A 112 -3.01 8.84 7.04
N CYS A 113 -3.56 9.52 8.05
CA CYS A 113 -4.59 8.98 8.93
C CYS A 113 -5.87 8.63 8.15
N ILE A 114 -6.31 9.49 7.24
CA ILE A 114 -7.48 9.21 6.37
C ILE A 114 -7.20 8.03 5.46
N HIS A 115 -6.02 7.95 4.85
CA HIS A 115 -5.62 6.81 4.02
C HIS A 115 -5.56 5.50 4.81
N ALA A 116 -5.03 5.54 6.03
CA ALA A 116 -4.97 4.40 6.93
C ALA A 116 -6.39 3.94 7.35
N ALA A 117 -7.25 4.87 7.75
CA ALA A 117 -8.63 4.59 8.11
C ALA A 117 -9.43 4.01 6.93
N ALA A 118 -9.33 4.62 5.74
CA ALA A 118 -9.97 4.12 4.53
C ALA A 118 -9.48 2.71 4.20
N THR A 119 -8.17 2.47 4.24
CA THR A 119 -7.60 1.14 3.96
C THR A 119 -8.06 0.10 4.97
N ALA A 120 -8.12 0.45 6.26
CA ALA A 120 -8.63 -0.44 7.31
C ALA A 120 -10.11 -0.77 7.12
N ILE A 121 -10.95 0.23 6.83
CA ILE A 121 -12.40 0.01 6.58
C ILE A 121 -12.60 -0.90 5.36
N PHE A 122 -11.91 -0.64 4.25
CA PHE A 122 -12.02 -1.47 3.06
C PHE A 122 -11.53 -2.89 3.31
N LEU A 123 -10.41 -3.08 4.01
CA LEU A 123 -9.95 -4.43 4.37
C LEU A 123 -10.94 -5.15 5.30
N TRP A 124 -11.55 -4.45 6.25
CA TRP A 124 -12.52 -5.05 7.17
C TRP A 124 -13.72 -5.65 6.46
N PHE A 125 -14.31 -4.92 5.51
CA PHE A 125 -15.49 -5.37 4.79
C PHE A 125 -15.19 -6.31 3.62
N ILE A 126 -14.09 -6.06 2.89
CA ILE A 126 -13.89 -6.66 1.57
C ILE A 126 -12.85 -7.79 1.60
N ALA A 127 -11.91 -7.81 2.55
CA ALA A 127 -10.79 -8.76 2.49
C ALA A 127 -11.25 -10.22 2.51
N GLU A 128 -12.15 -10.59 3.41
CA GLU A 128 -12.65 -11.97 3.53
C GLU A 128 -13.44 -12.44 2.29
N PRO A 129 -14.51 -11.75 1.84
CA PRO A 129 -15.27 -12.19 0.67
C PRO A 129 -14.46 -12.16 -0.63
N MET A 130 -13.47 -11.26 -0.77
CA MET A 130 -12.58 -11.27 -1.93
C MET A 130 -11.56 -12.40 -1.87
N LEU A 131 -10.94 -12.64 -0.72
CA LEU A 131 -9.96 -13.73 -0.58
C LEU A 131 -10.62 -15.09 -0.84
N GLU A 132 -11.82 -15.33 -0.33
CA GLU A 132 -12.56 -16.57 -0.61
C GLU A 132 -12.85 -16.76 -2.12
N LYS A 133 -13.27 -15.70 -2.82
CA LYS A 133 -13.51 -15.75 -4.26
C LYS A 133 -12.22 -15.99 -5.05
N LEU A 134 -11.14 -15.30 -4.69
CA LEU A 134 -9.85 -15.43 -5.34
C LEU A 134 -9.24 -16.83 -5.11
N ASP A 135 -9.42 -17.41 -3.93
CA ASP A 135 -9.01 -18.80 -3.67
C ASP A 135 -9.81 -19.80 -4.50
N ARG A 136 -11.14 -19.63 -4.61
CA ARG A 136 -11.96 -20.48 -5.50
C ARG A 136 -11.51 -20.39 -6.96
N ILE A 137 -11.14 -19.19 -7.42
CA ILE A 137 -10.61 -18.99 -8.77
C ILE A 137 -9.26 -19.69 -8.91
N LYS A 138 -8.34 -19.53 -7.94
CA LYS A 138 -7.04 -20.20 -7.97
C LYS A 138 -7.17 -21.72 -8.05
N VAL A 139 -8.06 -22.31 -7.26
CA VAL A 139 -8.36 -23.75 -7.31
C VAL A 139 -8.97 -24.14 -8.66
N LYS A 140 -9.94 -23.37 -9.17
CA LYS A 140 -10.64 -23.66 -10.43
C LYS A 140 -9.71 -23.63 -11.65
N TYR A 141 -8.77 -22.69 -11.68
CA TYR A 141 -7.85 -22.50 -12.81
C TYR A 141 -6.49 -23.18 -12.61
N GLY A 142 -6.31 -23.96 -11.55
CA GLY A 142 -5.05 -24.68 -11.30
C GLY A 142 -3.85 -23.78 -11.08
N LEU A 143 -4.05 -22.56 -10.60
CA LEU A 143 -2.98 -21.59 -10.29
C LEU A 143 -2.26 -21.92 -8.97
N ILE A 144 -2.49 -23.11 -8.43
CA ILE A 144 -1.87 -23.64 -7.22
C ILE A 144 -1.05 -24.84 -7.70
N GLU A 145 0.26 -24.63 -7.83
CA GLU A 145 1.25 -25.71 -7.79
C GLU A 145 1.60 -25.99 -6.32
#